data_AF-A0AB34YZP7-F1
#
_entry.id   AF-A0AB34YZP7-F1
#
_cell.length_a   1.000
_cell.length_b   1.000
_cell.length_c   1.000
_cell.angle_alpha   90.00
_cell.angle_beta   90.00
_cell.angle_gamma   90.00
#
_symmetry.space_group_name_H-M   'P 1'
#
loop_
_entity.id
_entity.type
_entity.pdbx_description
1 polymer ?
#
loop_
_entity_poly.entity_id
_entity_poly.type
_entity_poly.pdbx_seq_one_letter_code
_entity_poly.pdbx_strand_id
1 'polypeptide(L)' 'MGTATPQLKVHIEAGLNAGMAKDEITEVIMQMAVYAGFPAALNGLFAAKEVFAAHVQSQAKLQRSTHTVT' A
#
# COMPACT_ATOMS: atom_id res chain seq x y z
N MET A 1 4.14 14.01 15.34
CA MET A 1 3.28 12.83 15.57
C MET A 1 1.90 13.15 15.06
N GLY A 2 1.25 12.27 14.28
CA GLY A 2 -0.09 12.56 13.75
C GLY A 2 -0.75 11.42 12.96
N THR A 3 0.00 10.61 12.20
CA THR A 3 -0.60 9.58 11.33
C THR A 3 0.21 8.27 11.20
N ALA A 4 1.30 8.11 11.97
CA ALA A 4 2.11 6.88 12.03
C ALA A 4 2.47 6.27 10.65
N THR A 5 2.94 7.10 9.71
CA THR A 5 3.21 6.70 8.32
C THR A 5 4.07 5.44 8.16
N PRO A 6 5.16 5.23 8.93
CA PRO A 6 5.96 4.00 8.81
C PRO A 6 5.14 2.74 9.09
N GLN A 7 4.30 2.77 10.13
CA GLN A 7 3.43 1.66 10.51
C GLN A 7 2.34 1.43 9.46
N LEU A 8 1.75 2.51 8.95
CA LEU A 8 0.74 2.44 7.88
C LEU A 8 1.28 1.70 6.65
N LYS A 9 2.53 1.98 6.23
CA LYS A 9 3.15 1.31 5.08
C LYS A 9 3.30 -0.20 5.30
N VAL A 10 3.77 -0.60 6.48
CA VAL A 10 3.92 -2.02 6.84
C VAL A 10 2.56 -2.73 6.81
N HIS A 11 1.50 -2.11 7.33
CA HIS A 11 0.16 -2.71 7.31
C HIS A 11 -0.46 -2.78 5.91
N ILE A 12 -0.21 -1.80 5.04
CA ILE A 12 -0.64 -1.84 3.64
C ILE A 12 0.05 -3.00 2.91
N GLU A 13 1.36 -3.19 3.10
CA GLU A 13 2.10 -4.30 2.51
C GLU A 13 1.61 -5.66 3.02
N ALA A 14 1.43 -5.79 4.33
CA ALA A 14 0.84 -6.99 4.93
C ALA A 14 -0.55 -7.29 4.37
N GLY A 15 -1.36 -6.25 4.14
CA GLY A 15 -2.67 -6.36 3.56
C GLY A 15 -2.69 -6.88 2.12
N LEU A 16 -1.77 -6.38 1.27
CA LEU A 16 -1.58 -6.91 -0.08
C LEU A 16 -1.14 -8.37 -0.06
N ASN A 17 -0.25 -8.74 0.85
CA ASN A 17 0.20 -10.13 1.02
C ASN A 17 -0.92 -11.05 1.52
N ALA A 18 -1.89 -10.51 2.25
CA ALA A 18 -3.10 -11.22 2.66
C ALA A 18 -4.17 -11.31 1.55
N GLY A 19 -3.92 -10.71 0.38
CA GLY A 19 -4.81 -10.78 -0.79
C GLY A 19 -5.80 -9.63 -0.93
N MET A 20 -5.68 -8.55 -0.14
CA MET A 20 -6.53 -7.37 -0.33
C MET A 20 -6.20 -6.65 -1.65
N ALA A 21 -7.23 -6.15 -2.31
CA ALA A 21 -7.07 -5.34 -3.51
C ALA A 21 -6.57 -3.92 -3.17
N LYS A 22 -5.82 -3.33 -4.10
CA LYS A 22 -5.35 -1.94 -3.97
C LYS A 22 -6.51 -0.94 -3.86
N ASP A 23 -7.62 -1.23 -4.53
CA ASP A 23 -8.81 -0.38 -4.53
C ASP A 23 -9.48 -0.38 -3.16
N GLU A 24 -9.63 -1.55 -2.52
CA GLU A 24 -10.19 -1.66 -1.15
C GLU A 24 -9.36 -0.84 -0.14
N ILE A 25 -8.03 -0.94 -0.23
CA ILE A 25 -7.12 -0.16 0.63
C ILE A 25 -7.30 1.35 0.37
N THR A 26 -7.41 1.74 -0.90
CA THR A 26 -7.58 3.13 -1.32
C THR A 26 -8.91 3.70 -0.83
N GLU A 27 -10.00 2.94 -0.94
CA GLU A 27 -11.34 3.32 -0.48
C GLU A 27 -11.38 3.55 1.03
N VAL A 28 -10.79 2.65 1.82
CA VAL A 28 -10.73 2.80 3.28
C VAL A 28 -9.95 4.05 3.67
N ILE A 29 -8.81 4.33 3.03
CA ILE A 29 -8.03 5.54 3.30
C ILE A 29 -8.82 6.79 2.86
N MET A 30 -9.53 6.73 1.73
CA MET A 30 -10.36 7.83 1.25
C MET A 30 -11.51 8.14 2.23
N GLN A 31 -12.15 7.11 2.80
CA GLN A 31 -13.17 7.28 3.83
C GLN A 31 -12.64 8.02 5.06
N MET A 32 -11.35 7.87 5.39
CA MET A 32 -10.73 8.61 6.50
C MET A 32 -10.67 10.11 6.27
N ALA A 33 -10.89 10.63 5.05
CA ALA A 33 -11.01 12.06 4.83
C ALA A 33 -12.17 12.68 5.63
N VAL A 34 -13.24 11.90 5.85
CA VAL A 34 -14.42 12.32 6.63
C VAL A 34 -14.16 12.26 8.14
N TYR A 35 -13.39 11.27 8.60
CA TYR A 35 -13.22 11.00 10.04
C TYR A 35 -11.94 11.61 10.64
N ALA A 36 -10.85 11.60 9.89
CA ALA A 36 -9.53 12.10 10.31
C ALA A 36 -9.12 13.39 9.57
N GLY A 37 -9.95 13.85 8.63
CA GLY A 37 -9.72 15.05 7.83
C GLY A 37 -8.93 14.78 6.54
N PHE A 38 -9.13 15.66 5.57
CA PHE A 38 -8.52 15.55 4.24
C PHE A 38 -6.98 15.46 4.27
N PRO A 39 -6.23 16.25 5.09
CA PRO A 39 -4.76 16.15 5.13
C PRO A 39 -4.25 14.78 5.60
N ALA A 40 -4.93 14.15 6.57
CA ALA A 40 -4.54 12.84 7.08
C ALA A 40 -4.76 11.74 6.03
N ALA A 41 -5.91 11.76 5.37
CA ALA A 41 -6.23 10.83 4.28
C ALA A 41 -5.27 10.99 3.09
N LEU A 42 -4.96 12.23 2.70
CA LEU A 42 -4.02 12.51 1.60
C LEU A 42 -2.63 11.95 1.89
N ASN A 43 -2.12 12.13 3.11
CA ASN A 43 -0.85 11.55 3.55
C ASN A 43 -0.88 10.01 3.51
N GLY A 44 -2.01 9.41 3.88
CA GLY A 44 -2.24 7.97 3.77
C GLY A 44 -2.21 7.48 2.32
N LEU A 45 -2.85 8.20 1.40
CA LEU A 45 -2.87 7.85 -0.03
C LEU A 45 -1.48 7.94 -0.66
N PHE A 46 -0.67 8.93 -0.28
CA PHE A 46 0.73 8.99 -0.73
C PHE A 46 1.56 7.81 -0.21
N ALA A 47 1.37 7.43 1.06
CA ALA A 47 2.02 6.24 1.61
C ALA A 47 1.59 4.96 0.88
N ALA A 48 0.30 4.81 0.57
CA ALA A 48 -0.22 3.68 -0.19
C ALA A 48 0.38 3.62 -1.61
N LYS A 49 0.46 4.76 -2.30
CA LYS A 49 1.07 4.87 -3.63
C LYS A 49 2.52 4.38 -3.63
N GLU A 50 3.31 4.77 -2.64
CA GLU A 50 4.69 4.32 -2.50
C GLU A 50 4.79 2.79 -2.33
N VAL A 51 3.95 2.21 -1.46
CA VAL A 51 3.93 0.75 -1.23
C VAL A 51 3.46 0.01 -2.48
N PHE A 52 2.45 0.51 -3.19
CA PHE A 52 1.96 -0.12 -4.43
C PHE A 52 3.02 -0.15 -5.51
N ALA A 53 3.82 0.91 -5.64
CA ALA A 53 4.94 0.95 -6.57
C ALA A 53 6.04 -0.05 -6.20
N ALA A 54 6.36 -0.18 -4.91
CA ALA A 54 7.33 -1.16 -4.42
C ALA A 54 6.85 -2.60 -4.62
N HIS A 55 5.58 -2.90 -4.31
CA HIS A 55 5.00 -4.23 -4.44
C HIS A 55 5.02 -4.75 -5.89
N VAL A 56 4.73 -3.88 -6.87
CA VAL A 56 4.83 -4.24 -8.30
C VAL A 56 6.26 -4.62 -8.69
N GLN A 57 7.27 -3.92 -8.17
CA GLN A 57 8.67 -4.24 -8.44
C GLN A 57 9.07 -5.60 -7.84
N SER A 58 8.59 -5.92 -6.63
CA SER A 58 8.82 -7.21 -5.99
C SER A 58 8.24 -8.37 -6.81
N GLN A 59 6.97 -8.24 -7.23
CA GLN A 59 6.31 -9.25 -8.09
C GLN A 59 7.05 -9.43 -9.43
N ALA A 60 7.48 -8.33 -10.06
CA ALA A 60 8.24 -8.38 -11.31
C ALA A 60 9.60 -9.09 -11.16
N LYS A 61 10.28 -8.95 -10.01
CA LYS A 61 11.54 -9.67 -9.72
C LYS A 61 11.31 -11.16 -9.50
N LEU A 62 10.28 -11.52 -8.74
CA LEU A 62 9.87 -12.91 -8.51
C LEU A 62 9.63 -13.64 -9.83
N GLN A 63 8.86 -13.02 -10.73
CA GLN A 63 8.51 -13.61 -12.02
C GLN A 63 9.70 -13.78 -12.97
N ARG A 64 10.69 -12.86 -12.91
CA ARG A 64 11.95 -12.98 -13.67
C ARG A 64 12.84 -14.09 -13.12
N SER A 65 12.90 -14.29 -11.81
CA SER A 65 13.72 -15.34 -11.19
C SER A 65 13.20 -16.75 -11.48
N THR A 66 11.89 -16.94 -11.61
CA THR A 66 11.29 -18.24 -11.97
C THR A 66 11.53 -18.66 -13.42
N HIS A 67 11.82 -17.71 -14.32
CA HIS A 67 11.99 -18.00 -15.75
C HIS A 67 13.42 -18.36 -16.15
N THR A 68 14.41 -18.17 -15.27
CA THR A 68 15.84 -18.42 -15.58
C THR A 68 16.36 -19.77 -15.06
N VAL A 69 15.51 -20.60 -14.44
CA VAL A 69 15.90 -21.90 -13.82
C VAL A 69 15.26 -23.10 -14.55
N THR A 70 14.86 -22.95 -15.82
CA THR A 70 14.40 -24.05 -16.70
C THR A 70 15.20 -24.01 -17.98
#